data_AF-A0A388JT20-F1
#
_entry.id   AF-A0A388JT20-F1
#
_cell.length_a   1.000
_cell.length_b   1.000
_cell.length_c   1.000
_cell.angle_alpha   90.00
_cell.angle_beta   90.00
_cell.angle_gamma   90.00
#
_symmetry.space_group_name_H-M   'P 1'
#
loop_
_entity.id
_entity.type
_entity.pdbx_description
1 polymer ?
#
loop_
_entity_poly.entity_id
_entity_poly.type
_entity_poly.pdbx_seq_one_letter_code
_entity_poly.pdbx_strand_id
1 'polypeptide(L)'
;MPRAFTVRFTACICVILLVIYGDAAGAGILASSIGGKGRKARPSGLDSASAIASFSASSLRELRLEVPPPSPILPIPTAGQLAWHRRELSLLVHFGMQTFGLGDGADSPRLFTPLQMNTTQWVEAAVRGGFRTVILTAKPEDGFCLWPSNYTSYSVKSASWQSGNADIVAELVDSCGKLGVAVGLHLCPQDNHELRFGDVSRYNEYFIALHRELMTSYGPFAEVRYTGSGKTYPYSYGKYWAVDRQLQPMAQIFSDAGPDIRWVGNSNGQGSDTCWSMIDRSRLTPGTPESPNEEKMEYLAQGDENGSDWCPAECDVSMRANWFWKAGDRPKNLINLVDIYFASVGRNCVLQLNLPVRPDGLLDLEDVSGIYQVHEVLKSVFSVNFCRGRPANASSVWGDRAAAIRMKQAMAGQRKKNLRPSAIHRGAGDEEESGMEPALRPRTDEFLEHRGADDSAVLHVQRLRLLSLENDSLFPFGAHKAVDGDLETYWAADAGETAGTLEVDLQSPTQFNVVRIQEPIQMGQRVAQYMVQAWVVGRPDESRSANGVVAGQWQTLSSGTTIGHKKLDRLPDVVNATKVRLVIIRGRANPLIAEFGLHLIRHGHFRVSRDERKTTIQAMNEV
;
A
#
# COMPACT_ATOMS: atom_id res chain seq x y z
N MET A 1 -49.43 -4.10 33.20
CA MET A 1 -50.15 -4.08 31.91
C MET A 1 -49.27 -3.41 30.86
N PRO A 2 -48.65 -4.16 29.95
CA PRO A 2 -47.79 -3.60 28.91
C PRO A 2 -48.62 -3.25 27.66
N ARG A 3 -48.35 -2.09 27.05
CA ARG A 3 -48.90 -1.71 25.74
C ARG A 3 -47.92 -2.15 24.65
N ALA A 4 -48.44 -3.00 23.76
CA ALA A 4 -47.78 -3.50 22.56
C ALA A 4 -47.60 -2.38 21.53
N PHE A 5 -46.42 -2.33 20.91
CA PHE A 5 -46.24 -1.76 19.58
C PHE A 5 -45.64 -2.84 18.68
N THR A 6 -46.40 -3.16 17.64
CA THR A 6 -46.15 -4.21 16.66
C THR A 6 -45.08 -3.73 15.68
N VAL A 7 -43.89 -4.34 15.71
CA VAL A 7 -42.84 -4.14 14.70
C VAL A 7 -43.05 -5.16 13.58
N ARG A 8 -43.38 -4.67 12.38
CA ARG A 8 -43.41 -5.48 11.15
C ARG A 8 -41.98 -5.68 10.66
N PHE A 9 -41.53 -6.92 10.66
CA PHE A 9 -40.35 -7.40 9.96
C PHE A 9 -40.61 -7.38 8.45
N THR A 10 -39.75 -6.70 7.69
CA THR A 10 -39.57 -6.97 6.26
C THR A 10 -38.16 -7.48 6.08
N ALA A 11 -38.05 -8.79 5.88
CA ALA A 11 -36.83 -9.47 5.49
C ALA A 11 -36.68 -9.42 3.96
N CYS A 12 -35.50 -9.04 3.46
CA CYS A 12 -35.08 -9.35 2.10
C CYS A 12 -33.71 -10.02 2.16
N ILE A 13 -33.73 -11.35 2.13
CA ILE A 13 -32.63 -12.24 1.74
C ILE A 13 -33.16 -13.07 0.56
N CYS A 14 -32.39 -13.14 -0.53
CA CYS A 14 -32.23 -14.23 -1.54
C CYS A 14 -31.81 -13.60 -2.89
N VAL A 15 -30.59 -13.82 -3.42
CA VAL A 15 -30.02 -15.00 -4.12
C VAL A 15 -30.33 -15.00 -5.63
N ILE A 16 -29.38 -15.55 -6.43
CA ILE A 16 -29.40 -15.92 -7.88
C ILE A 16 -28.78 -14.87 -8.83
N LEU A 17 -27.55 -14.97 -9.40
CA LEU A 17 -26.88 -15.93 -10.31
C LEU A 17 -27.53 -16.14 -11.70
N LEU A 18 -26.78 -15.80 -12.77
CA LEU A 18 -26.86 -16.31 -14.16
C LEU A 18 -28.13 -16.05 -14.99
N VAL A 19 -27.99 -15.31 -16.11
CA VAL A 19 -28.32 -15.82 -17.47
C VAL A 19 -27.44 -15.09 -18.51
N ILE A 20 -26.66 -15.87 -19.25
CA ILE A 20 -26.12 -15.54 -20.58
C ILE A 20 -26.94 -16.35 -21.60
N TYR A 21 -27.15 -15.78 -22.80
CA TYR A 21 -27.51 -16.37 -24.11
C TYR A 21 -28.98 -16.45 -24.56
N GLY A 22 -29.15 -16.05 -25.85
CA GLY A 22 -30.28 -16.34 -26.75
C GLY A 22 -31.07 -15.07 -27.13
N ASP A 23 -31.35 -14.73 -28.39
CA ASP A 23 -31.08 -15.38 -29.66
C ASP A 23 -31.37 -14.41 -30.82
N ALA A 24 -30.97 -14.81 -32.03
CA ALA A 24 -31.02 -14.06 -33.29
C ALA A 24 -32.41 -14.01 -33.99
N ALA A 25 -32.42 -13.29 -35.13
CA ALA A 25 -33.44 -13.17 -36.20
C ALA A 25 -34.51 -12.07 -36.01
N GLY A 26 -34.87 -11.23 -37.00
CA GLY A 26 -34.49 -11.09 -38.40
C GLY A 26 -35.42 -10.08 -39.11
N ALA A 27 -35.07 -9.76 -40.37
CA ALA A 27 -35.89 -9.19 -41.46
C ALA A 27 -36.00 -7.66 -41.68
N GLY A 28 -35.75 -7.25 -42.94
CA GLY A 28 -36.34 -6.07 -43.60
C GLY A 28 -35.34 -5.05 -44.17
N ILE A 29 -34.57 -5.36 -45.20
CA ILE A 29 -34.74 -4.86 -46.59
C ILE A 29 -35.33 -3.44 -46.70
N LEU A 30 -34.51 -2.50 -47.21
CA LEU A 30 -34.91 -1.56 -48.26
C LEU A 30 -33.66 -1.03 -48.99
N ALA A 31 -33.72 -1.12 -50.32
CA ALA A 31 -32.68 -0.74 -51.27
C ALA A 31 -33.03 0.60 -51.95
N SER A 32 -32.01 1.38 -52.29
CA SER A 32 -32.00 2.37 -53.39
C SER A 32 -30.53 2.76 -53.65
N SER A 33 -29.83 2.14 -54.61
CA SER A 33 -29.70 2.53 -56.02
C SER A 33 -29.16 3.95 -56.27
N ILE A 34 -27.95 4.02 -56.83
CA ILE A 34 -27.40 4.90 -57.90
C ILE A 34 -25.91 4.44 -57.97
N GLY A 35 -25.29 3.96 -59.06
CA GLY A 35 -25.50 4.20 -60.48
C GLY A 35 -24.20 4.82 -61.04
N GLY A 36 -23.26 4.00 -61.54
CA GLY A 36 -22.02 4.48 -62.15
C GLY A 36 -21.20 3.38 -62.82
N LYS A 37 -21.26 3.30 -64.16
CA LYS A 37 -20.63 2.30 -65.02
C LYS A 37 -19.15 2.62 -65.32
N GLY A 38 -18.31 1.58 -65.35
CA GLY A 38 -17.45 1.31 -66.53
C GLY A 38 -15.93 1.34 -66.34
N ARG A 39 -15.27 0.16 -66.36
CA ARG A 39 -14.47 -0.35 -67.51
C ARG A 39 -13.73 -1.64 -67.13
N LYS A 40 -13.74 -2.60 -68.06
CA LYS A 40 -12.99 -3.87 -68.01
C LYS A 40 -11.53 -3.65 -68.44
N ALA A 41 -10.59 -4.24 -67.71
CA ALA A 41 -9.30 -4.70 -68.25
C ALA A 41 -8.76 -5.86 -67.40
N ARG A 42 -8.31 -6.92 -68.07
CA ARG A 42 -7.44 -8.02 -67.61
C ARG A 42 -6.56 -8.38 -68.84
N PRO A 43 -5.42 -9.09 -68.71
CA PRO A 43 -4.57 -9.34 -67.54
C PRO A 43 -3.05 -9.20 -67.86
N SER A 44 -2.18 -9.05 -66.86
CA SER A 44 -0.79 -9.52 -66.95
C SER A 44 -0.04 -9.36 -65.62
N GLY A 45 0.76 -10.36 -65.26
CA GLY A 45 1.90 -10.21 -64.36
C GLY A 45 1.76 -10.91 -63.02
N LEU A 46 2.48 -12.01 -62.88
CA LEU A 46 2.80 -12.65 -61.60
C LEU A 46 3.36 -11.61 -60.61
N ASP A 47 2.91 -11.67 -59.36
CA ASP A 47 3.80 -11.41 -58.25
C ASP A 47 3.37 -12.21 -57.01
N SER A 48 4.38 -12.84 -56.43
CA SER A 48 4.35 -13.75 -55.30
C SER A 48 4.03 -12.97 -54.01
N ALA A 49 2.76 -12.70 -53.75
CA ALA A 49 2.34 -12.08 -52.50
C ALA A 49 2.17 -13.16 -51.42
N SER A 50 2.97 -13.06 -50.36
CA SER A 50 2.79 -13.78 -49.11
C SER A 50 1.34 -13.64 -48.64
N ALA A 51 0.66 -14.75 -48.41
CA ALA A 51 -0.64 -14.77 -47.75
C ALA A 51 -0.47 -14.25 -46.31
N ILE A 52 -0.62 -12.94 -46.12
CA ILE A 52 -0.90 -12.36 -44.81
C ILE A 52 -2.32 -12.80 -44.48
N ALA A 53 -2.43 -13.85 -43.67
CA ALA A 53 -3.70 -14.20 -43.05
C ALA A 53 -4.13 -13.01 -42.19
N SER A 54 -5.16 -12.28 -42.61
CA SER A 54 -5.79 -11.27 -41.77
C SER A 54 -6.43 -12.00 -40.59
N PHE A 55 -5.79 -11.97 -39.43
CA PHE A 55 -6.41 -12.41 -38.19
C PHE A 55 -7.55 -11.44 -37.89
N SER A 56 -8.79 -11.89 -38.03
CA SER A 56 -9.94 -11.14 -37.55
C SER A 56 -9.83 -11.01 -36.02
N ALA A 57 -9.94 -9.80 -35.51
CA ALA A 57 -9.98 -9.50 -34.07
C ALA A 57 -11.06 -10.30 -33.31
N SER A 58 -12.06 -10.84 -34.02
CA SER A 58 -13.08 -11.72 -33.44
C SER A 58 -12.54 -13.07 -32.97
N SER A 59 -11.52 -13.65 -33.62
CA SER A 59 -11.01 -14.98 -33.29
C SER A 59 -10.03 -15.00 -32.11
N LEU A 60 -9.51 -13.84 -31.70
CA LEU A 60 -8.66 -13.69 -30.50
C LEU A 60 -9.47 -13.33 -29.24
N ARG A 61 -10.76 -12.95 -29.37
CA ARG A 61 -11.63 -12.59 -28.24
C ARG A 61 -12.06 -13.77 -27.37
N GLU A 62 -11.99 -15.01 -27.86
CA GLU A 62 -12.48 -16.20 -27.15
C GLU A 62 -11.41 -16.92 -26.30
N LEU A 63 -10.14 -16.49 -26.35
CA LEU A 63 -9.07 -17.01 -25.48
C LEU A 63 -8.81 -16.05 -24.32
N ARG A 64 -9.84 -15.81 -23.48
CA ARG A 64 -9.60 -15.24 -22.15
C ARG A 64 -8.92 -16.33 -21.31
N LEU A 65 -7.60 -16.28 -21.24
CA LEU A 65 -6.83 -17.08 -20.30
C LEU A 65 -7.06 -16.49 -18.91
N GLU A 66 -8.00 -17.06 -18.15
CA GLU A 66 -8.12 -16.77 -16.72
C GLU A 66 -6.89 -17.38 -16.02
N VAL A 67 -5.83 -16.57 -15.88
CA VAL A 67 -4.68 -16.88 -15.04
C VAL A 67 -5.06 -16.45 -13.61
N PRO A 68 -5.20 -17.39 -12.65
CA PRO A 68 -5.50 -17.02 -11.27
C PRO A 68 -4.31 -16.26 -10.65
N PRO A 69 -4.56 -15.38 -9.66
CA PRO A 69 -3.49 -14.68 -8.97
C PRO A 69 -2.56 -15.65 -8.23
N PRO A 70 -1.28 -15.28 -8.00
CA PRO A 70 -0.41 -16.00 -7.08
C PRO A 70 -1.08 -16.15 -5.71
N SER A 71 -0.82 -17.25 -5.01
CA SER A 71 -1.32 -17.41 -3.64
C SER A 71 -0.75 -16.34 -2.70
N PRO A 72 -1.56 -15.78 -1.77
CA PRO A 72 -1.04 -14.90 -0.73
C PRO A 72 -0.06 -15.64 0.18
N ILE A 73 0.89 -14.91 0.78
CA ILE A 73 1.73 -15.45 1.85
C ILE A 73 1.24 -14.91 3.19
N LEU A 74 1.13 -15.79 4.17
CA LEU A 74 0.63 -15.43 5.50
C LEU A 74 1.76 -14.89 6.40
N PRO A 75 1.39 -14.07 7.40
CA PRO A 75 0.08 -13.45 7.58
C PRO A 75 -0.19 -12.33 6.56
N ILE A 76 -1.47 -11.99 6.38
CA ILE A 76 -1.93 -10.86 5.55
C ILE A 76 -2.69 -9.85 6.43
N PRO A 77 -2.73 -8.56 6.07
CA PRO A 77 -3.52 -7.57 6.79
C PRO A 77 -5.00 -7.93 6.76
N THR A 78 -5.70 -7.67 7.85
CA THR A 78 -7.17 -7.61 7.84
C THR A 78 -7.65 -6.44 6.96
N ALA A 79 -8.93 -6.43 6.58
CA ALA A 79 -9.51 -5.30 5.82
C ALA A 79 -9.36 -3.96 6.57
N GLY A 80 -9.45 -3.97 7.90
CA GLY A 80 -9.24 -2.78 8.73
C GLY A 80 -7.78 -2.32 8.74
N GLN A 81 -6.81 -3.24 8.82
CA GLN A 81 -5.38 -2.91 8.73
C GLN A 81 -5.00 -2.39 7.34
N LEU A 82 -5.57 -2.98 6.28
CA LEU A 82 -5.37 -2.49 4.92
C LEU A 82 -5.92 -1.07 4.74
N ALA A 83 -7.12 -0.80 5.28
CA ALA A 83 -7.68 0.55 5.29
C ALA A 83 -6.81 1.52 6.10
N TRP A 84 -6.25 1.08 7.23
CA TRP A 84 -5.34 1.87 8.06
C TRP A 84 -4.04 2.21 7.32
N HIS A 85 -3.40 1.25 6.67
CA HIS A 85 -2.20 1.48 5.84
C HIS A 85 -2.45 2.56 4.76
N ARG A 86 -3.60 2.50 4.09
CA ARG A 86 -3.99 3.46 3.04
C ARG A 86 -4.19 4.89 3.54
N ARG A 87 -4.38 5.11 4.84
CA ARG A 87 -4.55 6.45 5.40
C ARG A 87 -3.24 7.22 5.47
N GLU A 88 -2.13 6.52 5.74
CA GLU A 88 -0.75 7.02 5.87
C GLU A 88 -0.51 8.05 6.97
N LEU A 89 -1.44 8.97 7.18
CA LEU A 89 -1.39 10.09 8.11
C LEU A 89 -2.60 10.08 9.06
N SER A 90 -2.31 9.99 10.34
CA SER A 90 -3.27 10.19 11.45
C SER A 90 -2.87 11.42 12.27
N LEU A 91 -3.84 12.27 12.62
CA LEU A 91 -3.62 13.41 13.49
C LEU A 91 -3.95 12.99 14.93
N LEU A 92 -3.00 13.04 15.85
CA LEU A 92 -3.26 12.89 17.28
C LEU A 92 -3.47 14.25 17.92
N VAL A 93 -4.45 14.34 18.82
CA VAL A 93 -4.79 15.56 19.53
C VAL A 93 -4.71 15.29 21.02
N HIS A 94 -3.69 15.88 21.66
CA HIS A 94 -3.60 15.95 23.11
C HIS A 94 -4.22 17.25 23.61
N PHE A 95 -5.22 17.09 24.47
CA PHE A 95 -5.93 18.16 25.14
C PHE A 95 -6.47 17.62 26.47
N GLY A 96 -6.48 18.44 27.53
CA GLY A 96 -6.87 17.99 28.87
C GLY A 96 -6.36 18.93 29.96
N MET A 97 -6.39 18.49 31.23
CA MET A 97 -5.90 19.29 32.36
C MET A 97 -4.44 19.72 32.17
N GLN A 98 -3.59 18.83 31.63
CA GLN A 98 -2.19 19.10 31.35
C GLN A 98 -1.96 20.30 30.40
N THR A 99 -2.92 20.62 29.52
CA THR A 99 -2.87 21.83 28.67
C THR A 99 -2.82 23.12 29.50
N PHE A 100 -3.43 23.11 30.69
CA PHE A 100 -3.52 24.27 31.59
C PHE A 100 -2.35 24.31 32.61
N GLY A 101 -1.34 23.45 32.46
CA GLY A 101 -0.24 23.31 33.42
C GLY A 101 -0.60 22.51 34.68
N LEU A 102 -1.71 21.77 34.62
CA LEU A 102 -2.23 20.89 35.67
C LEU A 102 -1.88 19.42 35.32
N GLY A 103 -2.65 18.45 35.82
CA GLY A 103 -2.63 17.05 35.43
C GLY A 103 -1.77 16.15 36.33
N ASP A 104 -1.73 16.45 37.63
CA ASP A 104 -1.16 15.54 38.64
C ASP A 104 -2.15 14.47 39.13
N GLY A 105 -3.43 14.60 38.75
CA GLY A 105 -4.54 13.74 39.17
C GLY A 105 -5.31 14.25 40.40
N ALA A 106 -4.83 15.28 41.08
CA ALA A 106 -5.48 15.92 42.23
C ALA A 106 -6.14 17.26 41.89
N ASP A 107 -5.79 17.87 40.75
CA ASP A 107 -6.33 19.15 40.30
C ASP A 107 -7.85 19.15 40.18
N SER A 108 -8.50 20.25 40.58
CA SER A 108 -9.97 20.34 40.50
C SER A 108 -10.47 20.36 39.04
N PRO A 109 -11.47 19.51 38.67
CA PRO A 109 -12.15 19.57 37.37
C PRO A 109 -12.66 20.97 37.00
N ARG A 110 -12.97 21.79 38.00
CA ARG A 110 -13.48 23.16 37.83
C ARG A 110 -12.51 24.10 37.10
N LEU A 111 -11.22 23.77 37.07
CA LEU A 111 -10.17 24.55 36.41
C LEU A 111 -10.15 24.34 34.90
N PHE A 112 -10.77 23.27 34.39
CA PHE A 112 -10.87 23.00 32.96
C PHE A 112 -11.81 23.99 32.27
N THR A 113 -11.25 24.96 31.54
CA THR A 113 -11.99 26.13 31.01
C THR A 113 -11.57 26.59 29.60
N PRO A 114 -11.73 25.75 28.55
CA PRO A 114 -11.45 26.15 27.17
C PRO A 114 -12.55 27.05 26.58
N LEU A 115 -12.35 28.36 26.67
CA LEU A 115 -13.39 29.34 26.32
C LEU A 115 -13.73 29.43 24.82
N GLN A 116 -12.83 28.98 23.93
CA GLN A 116 -12.99 29.02 22.47
C GLN A 116 -12.93 27.62 21.84
N MET A 117 -13.31 26.60 22.61
CA MET A 117 -13.33 25.22 22.14
C MET A 117 -14.02 25.07 20.78
N ASN A 118 -13.31 24.47 19.82
CA ASN A 118 -13.84 24.25 18.48
C ASN A 118 -13.16 23.03 17.81
N THR A 119 -13.77 21.86 17.95
CA THR A 119 -13.30 20.63 17.30
C THR A 119 -13.41 20.68 15.78
N THR A 120 -14.33 21.48 15.22
CA THR A 120 -14.42 21.66 13.76
C THR A 120 -13.14 22.31 13.21
N GLN A 121 -12.53 23.27 13.93
CA GLN A 121 -11.23 23.83 13.53
C GLN A 121 -10.12 22.77 13.49
N TRP A 122 -10.16 21.80 14.41
CA TRP A 122 -9.17 20.71 14.45
C TRP A 122 -9.31 19.81 13.23
N VAL A 123 -10.55 19.43 12.90
CA VAL A 123 -10.84 18.54 11.77
C VAL A 123 -10.63 19.26 10.42
N GLU A 124 -10.97 20.54 10.31
CA GLU A 124 -10.65 21.33 9.10
C GLU A 124 -9.15 21.40 8.85
N ALA A 125 -8.35 21.58 9.91
CA ALA A 125 -6.89 21.54 9.83
C ALA A 125 -6.39 20.15 9.39
N ALA A 126 -6.97 19.08 9.94
CA ALA A 126 -6.66 17.71 9.54
C ALA A 126 -6.92 17.47 8.03
N VAL A 127 -8.12 17.82 7.54
CA VAL A 127 -8.50 17.67 6.12
C VAL A 127 -7.55 18.42 5.20
N ARG A 128 -7.29 19.70 5.50
CA ARG A 128 -6.41 20.56 4.70
C ARG A 128 -4.93 20.15 4.78
N GLY A 129 -4.52 19.54 5.89
CA GLY A 129 -3.20 18.92 6.06
C GLY A 129 -3.07 17.52 5.46
N GLY A 130 -4.14 16.97 4.87
CA GLY A 130 -4.13 15.66 4.22
C GLY A 130 -4.31 14.46 5.15
N PHE A 131 -4.63 14.68 6.43
CA PHE A 131 -4.90 13.61 7.38
C PHE A 131 -6.25 12.95 7.11
N ARG A 132 -6.32 11.63 7.32
CA ARG A 132 -7.55 10.84 7.10
C ARG A 132 -8.19 10.34 8.39
N THR A 133 -7.47 10.47 9.51
CA THR A 133 -7.95 10.13 10.85
C THR A 133 -7.63 11.27 11.81
N VAL A 134 -8.54 11.59 12.74
CA VAL A 134 -8.24 12.38 13.94
C VAL A 134 -8.46 11.50 15.16
N ILE A 135 -7.45 11.43 16.02
CA ILE A 135 -7.44 10.64 17.26
C ILE A 135 -7.37 11.61 18.43
N LEU A 136 -8.31 11.52 19.37
CA LEU A 136 -8.33 12.34 20.57
C LEU A 136 -7.86 11.55 21.78
N THR A 137 -6.94 12.11 22.56
CA THR A 137 -6.67 11.62 23.92
C THR A 137 -7.87 11.94 24.81
N ALA A 138 -8.83 11.02 24.89
CA ALA A 138 -10.08 11.18 25.63
C ALA A 138 -9.89 11.02 27.14
N LYS A 139 -8.90 10.22 27.56
CA LYS A 139 -8.45 10.10 28.95
C LYS A 139 -6.92 10.00 29.00
N PRO A 140 -6.21 11.07 29.42
CA PRO A 140 -4.77 11.02 29.68
C PRO A 140 -4.43 10.29 30.99
N GLU A 141 -3.14 10.24 31.34
CA GLU A 141 -2.64 9.58 32.56
C GLU A 141 -3.15 10.19 33.87
N ASP A 142 -3.53 11.47 33.85
CA ASP A 142 -4.10 12.16 35.01
C ASP A 142 -5.49 11.63 35.37
N GLY A 143 -6.16 10.93 34.44
CA GLY A 143 -7.46 10.31 34.64
C GLY A 143 -8.65 11.19 34.22
N PHE A 144 -8.42 12.45 33.81
CA PHE A 144 -9.50 13.37 33.48
C PHE A 144 -10.19 12.96 32.17
N CYS A 145 -11.49 12.66 32.23
CA CYS A 145 -12.26 12.22 31.07
C CYS A 145 -12.87 13.41 30.31
N LEU A 146 -12.63 13.48 29.00
CA LEU A 146 -13.14 14.54 28.10
C LEU A 146 -14.61 14.36 27.66
N TRP A 147 -15.29 13.35 28.20
CA TRP A 147 -16.73 13.11 28.03
C TRP A 147 -17.42 13.03 29.40
N PRO A 148 -18.74 13.25 29.48
CA PRO A 148 -19.47 13.24 30.76
C PRO A 148 -19.73 11.80 31.25
N SER A 149 -18.66 11.07 31.61
CA SER A 149 -18.73 9.67 32.05
C SER A 149 -19.68 9.46 33.24
N ASN A 150 -20.41 8.34 33.28
CA ASN A 150 -21.22 7.95 34.42
C ASN A 150 -20.38 7.34 35.57
N TYR A 151 -19.16 6.89 35.29
CA TYR A 151 -18.36 6.09 36.24
C TYR A 151 -17.34 6.90 37.05
N THR A 152 -17.13 8.17 36.72
CA THR A 152 -16.25 9.07 37.49
C THR A 152 -16.76 10.51 37.50
N SER A 153 -16.57 11.23 38.61
CA SER A 153 -16.74 12.68 38.68
C SER A 153 -15.54 13.46 38.13
N TYR A 154 -14.43 12.81 37.85
CA TYR A 154 -13.23 13.43 37.29
C TYR A 154 -13.31 13.52 35.77
N SER A 155 -14.26 14.34 35.33
CA SER A 155 -14.56 14.52 33.92
C SER A 155 -15.11 15.91 33.66
N VAL A 156 -15.31 16.23 32.38
CA VAL A 156 -15.94 17.48 31.91
C VAL A 156 -17.29 17.75 32.59
N LYS A 157 -18.00 16.72 33.07
CA LYS A 157 -19.28 16.90 33.79
C LYS A 157 -19.15 17.67 35.11
N SER A 158 -17.97 17.68 35.72
CA SER A 158 -17.67 18.44 36.94
C SER A 158 -16.92 19.74 36.67
N ALA A 159 -16.64 20.06 35.41
CA ALA A 159 -16.03 21.32 35.04
C ALA A 159 -17.00 22.49 35.24
N SER A 160 -16.47 23.67 35.56
CA SER A 160 -17.30 24.89 35.63
C SER A 160 -17.69 25.38 34.24
N TRP A 161 -16.86 25.06 33.24
CA TRP A 161 -17.09 25.37 31.84
C TRP A 161 -18.35 24.67 31.31
N GLN A 162 -19.15 25.44 30.56
CA GLN A 162 -20.48 25.04 30.05
C GLN A 162 -21.41 24.41 31.11
N SER A 163 -21.23 24.76 32.38
CA SER A 163 -21.99 24.20 33.51
C SER A 163 -21.94 22.65 33.55
N GLY A 164 -20.83 22.05 33.12
CA GLY A 164 -20.64 20.60 33.10
C GLY A 164 -21.39 19.87 31.97
N ASN A 165 -21.95 20.57 31.00
CA ASN A 165 -22.70 19.95 29.89
C ASN A 165 -21.85 19.67 28.64
N ALA A 166 -20.54 19.92 28.70
CA ALA A 166 -19.65 19.71 27.58
C ALA A 166 -19.39 18.21 27.33
N ASP A 167 -19.22 17.86 26.05
CA ASP A 167 -18.80 16.54 25.61
C ASP A 167 -17.89 16.68 24.39
N ILE A 168 -16.59 16.72 24.64
CA ILE A 168 -15.58 16.98 23.60
C ILE A 168 -15.47 15.77 22.66
N VAL A 169 -15.73 14.57 23.15
CA VAL A 169 -15.74 13.36 22.31
C VAL A 169 -16.89 13.44 21.31
N ALA A 170 -18.11 13.77 21.76
CA ALA A 170 -19.25 13.95 20.87
C ALA A 170 -19.01 15.07 19.84
N GLU A 171 -18.49 16.22 20.27
CA GLU A 171 -18.18 17.35 19.39
C GLU A 171 -17.17 16.97 18.28
N LEU A 172 -16.13 16.21 18.63
CA LEU A 172 -15.13 15.76 17.66
C LEU A 172 -15.73 14.74 16.68
N VAL A 173 -16.49 13.76 17.18
CA VAL A 173 -17.16 12.75 16.35
C VAL A 173 -18.09 13.41 15.33
N ASP A 174 -18.89 14.38 15.76
CA ASP A 174 -19.78 15.14 14.88
C ASP A 174 -18.99 15.93 13.82
N SER A 175 -17.92 16.61 14.21
CA SER A 175 -17.03 17.33 13.28
C SER A 175 -16.38 16.41 12.26
N CYS A 176 -15.87 15.25 12.69
CA CYS A 176 -15.31 14.21 11.81
C CYS A 176 -16.37 13.67 10.83
N GLY A 177 -17.58 13.38 11.32
CA GLY A 177 -18.68 12.91 10.48
C GLY A 177 -19.09 13.92 9.41
N LYS A 178 -19.19 15.21 9.77
CA LYS A 178 -19.52 16.31 8.84
C LYS A 178 -18.46 16.53 7.76
N LEU A 179 -17.18 16.32 8.09
CA LEU A 179 -16.06 16.59 7.19
C LEU A 179 -15.49 15.32 6.51
N GLY A 180 -16.07 14.15 6.76
CA GLY A 180 -15.68 12.89 6.13
C GLY A 180 -14.31 12.38 6.56
N VAL A 181 -13.94 12.60 7.83
CA VAL A 181 -12.67 12.15 8.42
C VAL A 181 -12.95 11.01 9.40
N ALA A 182 -12.10 10.00 9.42
CA ALA A 182 -12.22 8.91 10.39
C ALA A 182 -11.86 9.41 11.80
N VAL A 183 -12.50 8.86 12.82
CA VAL A 183 -12.26 9.24 14.22
C VAL A 183 -11.67 8.06 15.00
N GLY A 184 -10.71 8.33 15.87
CA GLY A 184 -10.20 7.38 16.83
C GLY A 184 -10.11 7.99 18.23
N LEU A 185 -9.89 7.13 19.23
CA LEU A 185 -9.73 7.56 20.62
C LEU A 185 -8.47 6.96 21.22
N HIS A 186 -7.79 7.76 22.02
CA HIS A 186 -6.69 7.36 22.86
C HIS A 186 -7.14 7.38 24.33
N LEU A 187 -6.98 6.24 24.98
CA LEU A 187 -7.29 6.02 26.39
C LEU A 187 -6.05 5.48 27.10
N CYS A 188 -5.53 6.23 28.06
CA CYS A 188 -4.41 5.81 28.88
C CYS A 188 -4.90 4.91 30.03
N PRO A 189 -4.48 3.63 30.15
CA PRO A 189 -4.85 2.80 31.30
C PRO A 189 -4.19 3.26 32.61
N GLN A 190 -3.12 4.07 32.59
CA GLN A 190 -2.62 4.74 33.79
C GLN A 190 -3.67 5.77 34.27
N ASP A 191 -3.84 5.88 35.59
CA ASP A 191 -4.79 6.80 36.19
C ASP A 191 -4.29 7.32 37.53
N ASN A 192 -3.88 8.58 37.56
CA ASN A 192 -3.36 9.22 38.75
C ASN A 192 -4.45 9.81 39.66
N HIS A 193 -5.72 9.79 39.24
CA HIS A 193 -6.86 10.28 40.02
C HIS A 193 -7.63 9.15 40.71
N GLU A 194 -7.85 8.05 40.01
CA GLU A 194 -8.79 7.01 40.42
C GLU A 194 -8.31 6.23 41.65
N LEU A 195 -9.08 6.25 42.74
CA LEU A 195 -8.76 5.57 43.99
C LEU A 195 -8.69 4.04 43.87
N ARG A 196 -9.38 3.46 42.89
CA ARG A 196 -9.29 2.02 42.58
C ARG A 196 -7.93 1.67 41.94
N PHE A 197 -7.19 2.65 41.41
CA PHE A 197 -5.89 2.41 40.80
C PHE A 197 -4.93 1.80 41.84
N GLY A 198 -4.36 0.64 41.52
CA GLY A 198 -3.64 -0.23 42.48
C GLY A 198 -4.41 -1.50 42.88
N ASP A 199 -5.76 -1.49 42.87
CA ASP A 199 -6.57 -2.71 42.94
C ASP A 199 -6.76 -3.27 41.54
N VAL A 200 -6.10 -4.40 41.26
CA VAL A 200 -6.08 -5.02 39.93
C VAL A 200 -7.49 -5.32 39.42
N SER A 201 -8.36 -5.94 40.21
CA SER A 201 -9.67 -6.34 39.70
C SER A 201 -10.57 -5.12 39.50
N ARG A 202 -10.67 -4.27 40.53
CA ARG A 202 -11.65 -3.17 40.55
C ARG A 202 -11.35 -2.09 39.53
N TYR A 203 -10.07 -1.75 39.33
CA TYR A 203 -9.73 -0.73 38.35
C TYR A 203 -9.83 -1.25 36.91
N ASN A 204 -9.48 -2.52 36.64
CA ASN A 204 -9.75 -3.10 35.32
C ASN A 204 -11.25 -3.13 34.99
N GLU A 205 -12.13 -3.45 35.95
CA GLU A 205 -13.59 -3.39 35.77
C GLU A 205 -14.08 -1.96 35.51
N TYR A 206 -13.55 -0.99 36.26
CA TYR A 206 -13.82 0.43 36.04
C TYR A 206 -13.40 0.90 34.64
N PHE A 207 -12.18 0.58 34.23
CA PHE A 207 -11.65 0.98 32.94
C PHE A 207 -12.46 0.35 31.80
N ILE A 208 -12.84 -0.92 31.92
CA ILE A 208 -13.77 -1.58 30.98
C ILE A 208 -15.11 -0.84 30.92
N ALA A 209 -15.63 -0.36 32.04
CA ALA A 209 -16.88 0.37 32.08
C ALA A 209 -16.79 1.72 31.35
N LEU A 210 -15.74 2.51 31.60
CA LEU A 210 -15.44 3.73 30.83
C LEU A 210 -15.34 3.44 29.33
N HIS A 211 -14.60 2.38 28.99
CA HIS A 211 -14.36 1.96 27.63
C HIS A 211 -15.66 1.62 26.91
N ARG A 212 -16.57 0.89 27.58
CA ARG A 212 -17.89 0.55 27.03
C ARG A 212 -18.77 1.77 26.80
N GLU A 213 -18.69 2.83 27.59
CA GLU A 213 -19.45 4.07 27.32
C GLU A 213 -19.06 4.64 25.96
N LEU A 214 -17.76 4.76 25.71
CA LEU A 214 -17.22 5.30 24.47
C LEU A 214 -17.56 4.41 23.28
N MET A 215 -17.29 3.11 23.38
CA MET A 215 -17.46 2.18 22.26
C MET A 215 -18.92 1.90 21.87
N THR A 216 -19.90 2.30 22.69
CA THR A 216 -21.34 2.11 22.39
C THR A 216 -22.07 3.37 21.95
N SER A 217 -21.65 4.55 22.39
CA SER A 217 -22.49 5.76 22.33
C SER A 217 -22.08 6.78 21.26
N TYR A 218 -20.90 6.62 20.67
CA TYR A 218 -20.28 7.65 19.83
C TYR A 218 -20.07 7.21 18.36
N GLY A 219 -20.74 6.13 17.93
CA GLY A 219 -20.64 5.64 16.57
C GLY A 219 -19.37 4.84 16.29
N PRO A 220 -18.99 4.67 15.00
CA PRO A 220 -17.87 3.82 14.62
C PRO A 220 -16.52 4.52 14.82
N PHE A 221 -15.58 3.82 15.45
CA PHE A 221 -14.18 4.25 15.54
C PHE A 221 -13.31 3.52 14.52
N ALA A 222 -12.33 4.24 13.99
CA ALA A 222 -11.34 3.72 13.08
C ALA A 222 -10.08 3.21 13.79
N GLU A 223 -9.78 3.76 14.97
CA GLU A 223 -8.65 3.36 15.80
C GLU A 223 -8.96 3.56 17.29
N VAL A 224 -8.53 2.61 18.10
CA VAL A 224 -8.53 2.69 19.56
C VAL A 224 -7.09 2.50 20.02
N ARG A 225 -6.57 3.50 20.72
CA ARG A 225 -5.19 3.56 21.17
C ARG A 225 -5.11 3.42 22.67
N TYR A 226 -4.22 2.53 23.11
CA TYR A 226 -3.83 2.41 24.50
C TYR A 226 -2.36 2.78 24.66
N THR A 227 -2.07 3.74 25.54
CA THR A 227 -0.69 4.03 25.97
C THR A 227 -0.58 3.90 27.47
N GLY A 228 0.55 3.42 27.96
CA GLY A 228 0.81 3.35 29.39
C GLY A 228 2.10 2.62 29.65
N SER A 229 3.05 3.28 30.31
CA SER A 229 4.19 2.59 30.91
C SER A 229 3.64 1.81 32.10
N GLY A 230 3.33 0.53 31.92
CA GLY A 230 2.86 -0.34 33.01
C GLY A 230 4.01 -0.70 33.93
N LYS A 231 4.67 0.30 34.53
CA LYS A 231 5.86 0.08 35.34
C LYS A 231 5.62 -0.80 36.57
N THR A 232 4.36 -1.14 36.89
CA THR A 232 4.02 -2.08 37.96
C THR A 232 2.59 -2.64 37.94
N TYR A 233 1.72 -2.28 36.98
CA TYR A 233 0.28 -2.61 37.03
C TYR A 233 -0.16 -3.58 35.91
N PRO A 234 -0.75 -4.75 36.23
CA PRO A 234 -1.18 -5.74 35.24
C PRO A 234 -2.55 -5.36 34.62
N TYR A 235 -2.51 -4.54 33.57
CA TYR A 235 -3.69 -4.21 32.78
C TYR A 235 -4.25 -5.45 32.05
N SER A 236 -5.57 -5.61 32.05
CA SER A 236 -6.29 -6.70 31.38
C SER A 236 -6.50 -6.39 29.90
N TYR A 237 -5.42 -6.12 29.17
CA TYR A 237 -5.46 -5.75 27.74
C TYR A 237 -6.33 -6.70 26.91
N GLY A 238 -6.24 -8.02 27.13
CA GLY A 238 -7.10 -8.99 26.44
C GLY A 238 -8.61 -8.76 26.65
N LYS A 239 -9.01 -8.30 27.84
CA LYS A 239 -10.42 -7.92 28.11
C LYS A 239 -10.77 -6.58 27.47
N TYR A 240 -9.85 -5.62 27.46
CA TYR A 240 -10.05 -4.32 26.82
C TYR A 240 -10.27 -4.50 25.32
N TRP A 241 -9.39 -5.27 24.67
CA TRP A 241 -9.49 -5.60 23.25
C TRP A 241 -10.73 -6.43 22.93
N ALA A 242 -11.18 -7.31 23.84
CA ALA A 242 -12.43 -8.05 23.63
C ALA A 242 -13.64 -7.12 23.56
N VAL A 243 -13.64 -6.02 24.32
CA VAL A 243 -14.68 -4.99 24.22
C VAL A 243 -14.61 -4.29 22.86
N ASP A 244 -13.41 -3.90 22.41
CA ASP A 244 -13.22 -3.31 21.08
C ASP A 244 -13.74 -4.23 19.98
N ARG A 245 -13.35 -5.51 20.01
CA ARG A 245 -13.80 -6.47 18.99
C ARG A 245 -15.30 -6.70 19.01
N GLN A 246 -15.91 -6.70 20.19
CA GLN A 246 -17.35 -6.90 20.32
C GLN A 246 -18.15 -5.70 19.78
N LEU A 247 -17.69 -4.48 20.06
CA LEU A 247 -18.47 -3.25 19.82
C LEU A 247 -18.04 -2.48 18.58
N GLN A 248 -16.78 -2.61 18.20
CA GLN A 248 -16.09 -1.84 17.15
C GLN A 248 -15.18 -2.78 16.31
N PRO A 249 -15.74 -3.82 15.65
CA PRO A 249 -14.94 -4.89 15.01
C PRO A 249 -14.00 -4.42 13.89
N MET A 250 -14.23 -3.22 13.32
CA MET A 250 -13.37 -2.61 12.29
C MET A 250 -12.32 -1.66 12.85
N ALA A 251 -12.41 -1.26 14.12
CA ALA A 251 -11.42 -0.39 14.75
C ALA A 251 -10.09 -1.12 14.87
N GLN A 252 -9.01 -0.42 14.51
CA GLN A 252 -7.67 -0.92 14.72
C GLN A 252 -7.22 -0.64 16.14
N ILE A 253 -6.62 -1.62 16.79
CA ILE A 253 -6.20 -1.50 18.18
C ILE A 253 -4.69 -1.30 18.25
N PHE A 254 -4.28 -0.11 18.67
CA PHE A 254 -2.90 0.22 18.97
C PHE A 254 -2.59 -0.11 20.45
N SER A 255 -1.47 -0.78 20.66
CA SER A 255 -0.68 -0.67 21.90
C SER A 255 0.81 -0.71 21.56
N ASP A 256 1.67 -0.66 22.57
CA ASP A 256 3.11 -0.87 22.39
C ASP A 256 3.46 -2.19 21.69
N ALA A 257 2.61 -3.22 21.78
CA ALA A 257 2.84 -4.55 21.23
C ALA A 257 1.67 -5.14 20.40
N GLY A 258 0.70 -4.33 19.95
CA GLY A 258 -0.46 -4.80 19.17
C GLY A 258 -1.79 -4.69 19.92
N PRO A 259 -2.86 -5.40 19.50
CA PRO A 259 -2.86 -6.58 18.68
C PRO A 259 -2.86 -6.31 17.17
N ASP A 260 -3.29 -5.12 16.73
CA ASP A 260 -3.38 -4.78 15.30
C ASP A 260 -2.25 -3.89 14.84
N ILE A 261 -1.82 -2.97 15.69
CA ILE A 261 -0.80 -1.97 15.39
C ILE A 261 0.16 -1.94 16.57
N ARG A 262 1.46 -1.97 16.27
CA ARG A 262 2.51 -1.86 17.28
C ARG A 262 3.14 -0.46 17.26
N TRP A 263 3.69 -0.08 18.40
CA TRP A 263 4.59 1.06 18.46
C TRP A 263 5.88 0.78 17.69
N VAL A 264 6.44 1.79 17.02
CA VAL A 264 7.70 1.65 16.28
C VAL A 264 8.95 1.60 17.19
N GLY A 265 8.81 1.83 18.50
CA GLY A 265 9.93 1.80 19.45
C GLY A 265 10.61 3.14 19.71
N ASN A 266 10.11 4.24 19.14
CA ASN A 266 10.53 5.61 19.47
C ASN A 266 9.40 6.61 19.22
N SER A 267 9.55 7.82 19.77
CA SER A 267 8.60 8.93 19.57
C SER A 267 9.18 10.08 18.73
N ASN A 268 10.18 9.76 17.88
CA ASN A 268 10.79 10.71 16.95
C ASN A 268 10.15 10.64 15.55
N GLY A 269 9.16 9.75 15.36
CA GLY A 269 8.47 9.57 14.08
C GLY A 269 9.30 8.81 13.06
N GLN A 270 10.20 7.93 13.51
CA GLN A 270 11.18 7.25 12.65
C GLN A 270 10.96 5.73 12.66
N GLY A 271 10.67 5.18 11.49
CA GLY A 271 10.75 3.75 11.21
C GLY A 271 12.17 3.31 10.90
N SER A 272 12.44 2.03 11.10
CA SER A 272 13.69 1.39 10.69
C SER A 272 13.76 1.22 9.17
N ASP A 273 14.96 1.17 8.59
CA ASP A 273 15.15 0.94 7.16
C ASP A 273 14.62 -0.44 6.72
N THR A 274 14.75 -1.43 7.61
CA THR A 274 14.02 -2.71 7.58
C THR A 274 12.78 -2.57 8.45
N CYS A 275 11.59 -2.77 7.90
CA CYS A 275 10.33 -2.73 8.64
C CYS A 275 9.35 -3.79 8.10
N TRP A 276 9.38 -4.97 8.71
CA TRP A 276 8.37 -5.99 8.54
C TRP A 276 7.10 -5.57 9.27
N SER A 277 5.95 -5.68 8.59
CA SER A 277 4.64 -5.51 9.21
C SER A 277 4.31 -6.69 10.13
N MET A 278 5.07 -7.78 10.05
CA MET A 278 4.87 -8.98 10.85
C MET A 278 5.73 -8.94 12.12
N ILE A 279 5.24 -9.58 13.18
CA ILE A 279 5.95 -9.86 14.43
C ILE A 279 5.48 -11.21 14.98
N ASP A 280 6.20 -11.76 15.95
CA ASP A 280 5.69 -12.77 16.86
C ASP A 280 5.18 -12.08 18.13
N ARG A 281 3.86 -11.97 18.26
CA ARG A 281 3.26 -11.29 19.42
C ARG A 281 3.44 -12.06 20.73
N SER A 282 3.78 -13.34 20.70
CA SER A 282 4.03 -14.12 21.92
C SER A 282 5.33 -13.69 22.63
N ARG A 283 6.24 -13.03 21.90
CA ARG A 283 7.49 -12.46 22.42
C ARG A 283 7.30 -11.11 23.08
N LEU A 284 6.14 -10.48 22.94
CA LEU A 284 5.87 -9.15 23.43
C LEU A 284 4.70 -9.16 24.40
N THR A 285 4.79 -8.36 25.46
CA THR A 285 3.68 -8.14 26.39
C THR A 285 3.41 -6.64 26.45
N PRO A 286 2.18 -6.19 26.15
CA PRO A 286 1.84 -4.78 26.20
C PRO A 286 1.99 -4.21 27.61
N GLY A 287 2.45 -2.96 27.68
CA GLY A 287 2.61 -2.21 28.92
C GLY A 287 3.69 -2.77 29.86
N THR A 288 4.58 -3.68 29.43
CA THR A 288 5.61 -4.18 30.34
C THR A 288 6.69 -3.14 30.65
N PRO A 289 7.12 -3.04 31.93
CA PRO A 289 8.21 -2.17 32.35
C PRO A 289 9.58 -2.57 31.84
N GLU A 290 9.75 -3.79 31.29
CA GLU A 290 11.06 -4.35 30.96
C GLU A 290 11.87 -3.23 30.35
N SER A 291 12.86 -2.76 31.13
CA SER A 291 13.58 -1.52 30.85
C SER A 291 13.86 -1.53 29.37
N PRO A 292 13.43 -0.51 28.59
CA PRO A 292 13.55 -0.55 27.14
C PRO A 292 14.98 -0.98 26.83
N ASN A 293 15.13 -2.24 26.47
CA ASN A 293 16.41 -2.79 26.12
C ASN A 293 16.48 -2.65 24.61
N GLU A 294 17.70 -2.41 24.13
CA GLU A 294 17.93 -2.09 22.73
C GLU A 294 17.30 -3.17 21.82
N GLU A 295 17.31 -4.43 22.25
CA GLU A 295 16.68 -5.56 21.57
C GLU A 295 15.16 -5.41 21.38
N LYS A 296 14.38 -5.08 22.42
CA LYS A 296 12.92 -4.88 22.28
C LYS A 296 12.62 -3.70 21.36
N MET A 297 13.35 -2.60 21.50
CA MET A 297 13.16 -1.41 20.67
C MET A 297 13.50 -1.70 19.21
N GLU A 298 14.59 -2.42 18.96
CA GLU A 298 14.99 -2.85 17.63
C GLU A 298 13.95 -3.82 17.03
N TYR A 299 13.44 -4.77 17.80
CA TYR A 299 12.40 -5.70 17.35
C TYR A 299 11.09 -4.99 17.00
N LEU A 300 10.67 -4.01 17.80
CA LEU A 300 9.50 -3.17 17.50
C LEU A 300 9.72 -2.35 16.21
N ALA A 301 10.91 -1.76 16.04
CA ALA A 301 11.22 -0.97 14.86
C ALA A 301 11.30 -1.83 13.58
N GLN A 302 11.99 -2.97 13.65
CA GLN A 302 12.27 -3.83 12.50
C GLN A 302 11.15 -4.80 12.16
N GLY A 303 10.39 -5.26 13.16
CA GLY A 303 9.50 -6.40 13.03
C GLY A 303 10.27 -7.71 12.83
N ASP A 304 9.58 -8.73 12.33
CA ASP A 304 10.10 -10.09 12.18
C ASP A 304 9.70 -10.67 10.82
N GLU A 305 10.68 -11.07 10.02
CA GLU A 305 10.44 -11.72 8.71
C GLU A 305 9.62 -13.01 8.84
N ASN A 306 9.77 -13.71 9.97
CA ASN A 306 9.11 -14.97 10.27
C ASN A 306 7.95 -14.80 11.27
N GLY A 307 7.56 -13.56 11.56
CA GLY A 307 6.47 -13.26 12.48
C GLY A 307 5.14 -13.88 12.05
N SER A 308 4.41 -14.44 13.00
CA SER A 308 3.10 -15.07 12.80
C SER A 308 1.94 -14.09 12.68
N ASP A 309 2.13 -12.86 13.16
CA ASP A 309 1.06 -11.87 13.32
C ASP A 309 1.32 -10.64 12.45
N TRP A 310 0.33 -10.25 11.64
CA TRP A 310 0.36 -8.93 10.97
C TRP A 310 0.04 -7.85 12.01
N CYS A 311 1.05 -7.09 12.42
CA CYS A 311 0.93 -6.01 13.40
C CYS A 311 1.90 -4.88 13.00
N PRO A 312 1.57 -4.08 11.98
CA PRO A 312 2.43 -3.04 11.42
C PRO A 312 2.81 -1.96 12.43
N ALA A 313 3.94 -1.29 12.15
CA ALA A 313 4.46 -0.23 12.99
C ALA A 313 3.78 1.11 12.71
N GLU A 314 3.44 1.82 13.79
CA GLU A 314 3.04 3.22 13.76
C GLU A 314 4.12 4.11 14.36
N CYS A 315 4.48 5.15 13.63
CA CYS A 315 5.44 6.16 14.02
C CYS A 315 4.70 7.35 14.66
N ASP A 316 4.67 7.42 15.97
CA ASP A 316 4.13 8.57 16.70
C ASP A 316 5.20 9.64 16.93
N VAL A 317 4.82 10.91 16.79
CA VAL A 317 5.69 12.05 17.08
C VAL A 317 4.87 13.31 17.34
N SER A 318 5.32 14.15 18.26
CA SER A 318 4.72 15.48 18.44
C SER A 318 5.24 16.50 17.44
N MET A 319 4.36 17.35 16.93
CA MET A 319 4.69 18.57 16.20
C MET A 319 5.66 19.44 17.00
N ARG A 320 5.54 19.44 18.33
CA ARG A 320 6.34 20.23 19.26
C ARG A 320 7.27 19.34 20.11
N ALA A 321 7.96 19.90 21.08
CA ALA A 321 8.77 19.10 22.02
C ALA A 321 7.88 18.32 23.00
N ASN A 322 6.72 18.87 23.37
CA ASN A 322 5.78 18.26 24.30
C ASN A 322 4.54 17.69 23.58
N TRP A 323 3.90 16.69 24.20
CA TRP A 323 2.64 16.12 23.71
C TRP A 323 1.46 17.06 23.94
N PHE A 324 1.39 17.68 25.12
CA PHE A 324 0.44 18.76 25.44
C PHE A 324 1.04 20.13 25.15
N TRP A 325 0.18 21.12 24.95
CA TRP A 325 0.63 22.47 24.64
C TRP A 325 1.35 23.08 25.83
N LYS A 326 2.51 23.69 25.59
CA LYS A 326 3.24 24.48 26.57
C LYS A 326 3.63 25.83 25.98
N ALA A 327 3.45 26.88 26.78
CA ALA A 327 3.88 28.22 26.40
C ALA A 327 5.39 28.24 26.10
N GLY A 328 5.78 28.85 24.97
CA GLY A 328 7.17 28.95 24.54
C GLY A 328 7.72 27.73 23.78
N ASP A 329 7.01 26.59 23.78
CA ASP A 329 7.34 25.46 22.89
C ASP A 329 7.16 25.88 21.42
N ARG A 330 7.88 25.27 20.48
CA ARG A 330 7.87 25.63 19.06
C ARG A 330 7.62 24.42 18.18
N PRO A 331 6.89 24.57 17.05
CA PRO A 331 6.74 23.48 16.10
C PRO A 331 8.06 23.13 15.44
N LYS A 332 8.18 21.86 15.06
CA LYS A 332 9.20 21.38 14.13
C LYS A 332 9.07 22.17 12.82
N ASN A 333 10.22 22.53 12.24
CA ASN A 333 10.23 23.21 10.95
C ASN A 333 9.83 22.27 9.81
N LEU A 334 9.50 22.85 8.66
CA LEU A 334 9.09 22.12 7.45
C LEU A 334 10.10 21.03 7.04
N ILE A 335 11.41 21.27 7.24
CA ILE A 335 12.45 20.30 6.88
C ILE A 335 12.36 19.04 7.69
N ASN A 336 12.29 19.21 9.01
CA ASN A 336 12.17 18.08 9.91
C ASN A 336 10.86 17.32 9.65
N LEU A 337 9.76 18.00 9.35
CA LEU A 337 8.47 17.35 9.10
C LEU A 337 8.45 16.53 7.80
N VAL A 338 9.06 17.05 6.73
CA VAL A 338 9.20 16.28 5.48
C VAL A 338 10.14 15.09 5.69
N ASP A 339 11.26 15.27 6.40
CA ASP A 339 12.18 14.18 6.71
C ASP A 339 11.49 13.10 7.56
N ILE A 340 10.65 13.47 8.54
CA ILE A 340 9.82 12.54 9.31
C ILE A 340 8.88 11.74 8.40
N TYR A 341 8.22 12.37 7.43
CA TYR A 341 7.34 11.66 6.49
C TYR A 341 8.09 10.57 5.70
N PHE A 342 9.26 10.90 5.14
CA PHE A 342 10.09 9.92 4.44
C PHE A 342 10.64 8.84 5.39
N ALA A 343 10.95 9.19 6.63
CA ALA A 343 11.43 8.27 7.64
C ALA A 343 10.31 7.42 8.29
N SER A 344 9.04 7.64 7.97
CA SER A 344 7.90 6.89 8.50
C SER A 344 7.07 6.25 7.38
N VAL A 345 6.21 7.04 6.72
CA VAL A 345 5.41 6.60 5.56
C VAL A 345 6.29 6.04 4.44
N GLY A 346 7.47 6.63 4.25
CA GLY A 346 8.47 6.12 3.31
C GLY A 346 9.19 4.83 3.73
N ARG A 347 8.90 4.30 4.93
CA ARG A 347 9.51 3.08 5.50
C ARG A 347 8.44 2.10 6.01
N ASN A 348 7.36 1.92 5.26
CA ASN A 348 6.29 0.96 5.56
C ASN A 348 5.53 1.19 6.89
N CYS A 349 5.55 2.42 7.42
CA CYS A 349 4.82 2.79 8.64
C CYS A 349 3.64 3.72 8.32
N VAL A 350 2.72 3.88 9.27
CA VAL A 350 1.80 5.04 9.31
C VAL A 350 2.40 6.09 10.23
N LEU A 351 2.27 7.36 9.85
CA LEU A 351 2.71 8.49 10.67
C LEU A 351 1.52 9.03 11.46
N GLN A 352 1.66 9.02 12.77
CA GLN A 352 0.76 9.69 13.69
C GLN A 352 1.41 10.97 14.22
N LEU A 353 1.01 12.11 13.67
CA LEU A 353 1.54 13.42 14.08
C LEU A 353 0.63 14.04 15.14
N ASN A 354 1.18 14.33 16.32
CA ASN A 354 0.45 15.02 17.37
C ASN A 354 0.47 16.54 17.19
N LEU A 355 -0.70 17.17 17.28
CA LEU A 355 -0.85 18.61 17.41
C LEU A 355 -1.48 18.94 18.78
N PRO A 356 -0.74 19.56 19.70
CA PRO A 356 -1.27 19.95 20.99
C PRO A 356 -2.27 21.11 20.88
N VAL A 357 -3.40 21.01 21.59
CA VAL A 357 -4.42 22.08 21.66
C VAL A 357 -4.04 23.09 22.73
N ARG A 358 -4.18 24.38 22.41
CA ARG A 358 -3.93 25.48 23.33
C ARG A 358 -4.98 25.57 24.44
N PRO A 359 -4.71 26.28 25.55
CA PRO A 359 -5.67 26.43 26.66
C PRO A 359 -7.02 27.02 26.28
N ASP A 360 -7.12 27.78 25.17
CA ASP A 360 -8.40 28.30 24.70
C ASP A 360 -9.24 27.28 23.91
N GLY A 361 -8.71 26.10 23.60
CA GLY A 361 -9.44 25.03 22.91
C GLY A 361 -9.23 24.99 21.39
N LEU A 362 -8.23 25.71 20.86
CA LEU A 362 -7.89 25.76 19.44
C LEU A 362 -6.50 25.16 19.17
N LEU A 363 -6.29 24.61 17.97
CA LEU A 363 -4.95 24.31 17.48
C LEU A 363 -4.17 25.61 17.21
N ASP A 364 -2.88 25.60 17.52
CA ASP A 364 -2.00 26.73 17.25
C ASP A 364 -1.82 26.95 15.74
N LEU A 365 -1.93 28.21 15.28
CA LEU A 365 -1.82 28.54 13.86
C LEU A 365 -0.41 28.29 13.29
N GLU A 366 0.63 28.32 14.12
CA GLU A 366 1.97 27.90 13.68
C GLU A 366 1.99 26.40 13.32
N ASP A 367 1.28 25.57 14.09
CA ASP A 367 1.20 24.11 13.88
C ASP A 367 0.35 23.80 12.64
N VAL A 368 -0.80 24.48 12.51
CA VAL A 368 -1.70 24.36 11.34
C VAL A 368 -0.97 24.77 10.05
N SER A 369 -0.19 25.87 10.09
CA SER A 369 0.62 26.29 8.96
C SER A 369 1.68 25.24 8.59
N GLY A 370 2.32 24.61 9.57
CA GLY A 370 3.31 23.55 9.37
C GLY A 370 2.75 22.36 8.60
N ILE A 371 1.59 21.84 9.01
CA ILE A 371 0.97 20.70 8.32
C ILE A 371 0.49 21.04 6.91
N TYR A 372 0.02 22.26 6.66
CA TYR A 372 -0.37 22.69 5.31
C TYR A 372 0.84 22.77 4.37
N GLN A 373 1.95 23.31 4.85
CA GLN A 373 3.19 23.38 4.06
C GLN A 373 3.70 21.99 3.70
N VAL A 374 3.68 21.05 4.66
CA VAL A 374 4.04 19.64 4.38
C VAL A 374 3.11 19.06 3.33
N HIS A 375 1.79 19.21 3.48
CA HIS A 375 0.82 18.66 2.54
C HIS A 375 1.03 19.20 1.11
N GLU A 376 1.29 20.49 0.96
CA GLU A 376 1.57 21.09 -0.35
C GLU A 376 2.90 20.61 -0.95
N VAL A 377 3.94 20.39 -0.14
CA VAL A 377 5.17 19.74 -0.59
C VAL A 377 4.87 18.32 -1.10
N LEU A 378 4.14 17.51 -0.33
CA LEU A 378 3.82 16.14 -0.71
C LEU A 378 2.96 16.09 -1.99
N LYS A 379 1.93 16.95 -2.10
CA LYS A 379 1.12 17.08 -3.33
C LYS A 379 1.98 17.47 -4.53
N SER A 380 2.90 18.42 -4.36
CA SER A 380 3.82 18.81 -5.43
C SER A 380 4.70 17.64 -5.87
N VAL A 381 5.32 16.92 -4.92
CA VAL A 381 6.24 15.80 -5.22
C VAL A 381 5.52 14.66 -5.93
N PHE A 382 4.33 14.27 -5.44
CA PHE A 382 3.61 13.11 -5.94
C PHE A 382 2.58 13.41 -7.05
N SER A 383 2.46 14.68 -7.48
CA SER A 383 1.57 15.09 -8.58
C SER A 383 1.90 14.44 -9.92
N VAL A 384 3.17 14.10 -10.15
CA VAL A 384 3.64 13.45 -11.37
C VAL A 384 4.41 12.19 -10.98
N ASN A 385 3.97 11.05 -11.50
CA ASN A 385 4.73 9.81 -11.52
C ASN A 385 5.32 9.64 -12.93
N PHE A 386 6.64 9.78 -13.06
CA PHE A 386 7.31 9.71 -14.38
C PHE A 386 7.31 8.31 -15.01
N CYS A 387 7.06 7.26 -14.23
CA CYS A 387 6.89 5.90 -14.75
C CYS A 387 5.47 5.63 -15.28
N ARG A 388 4.47 6.45 -14.93
CA ARG A 388 3.08 6.13 -15.22
C ARG A 388 2.82 5.97 -16.72
N GLY A 389 2.26 4.83 -17.11
CA GLY A 389 1.95 4.49 -18.50
C GLY A 389 3.17 4.29 -19.40
N ARG A 390 4.39 4.24 -18.84
CA ARG A 390 5.61 4.01 -19.61
C ARG A 390 5.78 2.52 -19.96
N PRO A 391 6.45 2.20 -21.08
CA PRO A 391 6.77 0.81 -21.40
C PRO A 391 7.60 0.17 -20.28
N ALA A 392 7.15 -0.99 -19.81
CA ALA A 392 7.81 -1.74 -18.75
C ALA A 392 8.03 -3.20 -19.17
N ASN A 393 9.14 -3.78 -18.72
CA ASN A 393 9.50 -5.17 -18.93
C ASN A 393 9.91 -5.81 -17.61
N ALA A 394 9.71 -7.12 -17.49
CA ALA A 394 10.19 -7.89 -16.34
C ALA A 394 11.00 -9.12 -16.77
N SER A 395 11.83 -9.62 -15.85
CA SER A 395 12.59 -10.86 -16.02
C SER A 395 11.69 -12.08 -16.19
N SER A 396 10.55 -12.09 -15.51
CA SER A 396 9.49 -13.10 -15.62
C SER A 396 8.13 -12.48 -15.31
N VAL A 397 7.06 -13.18 -15.71
CA VAL A 397 5.67 -12.75 -15.51
C VAL A 397 4.83 -13.97 -15.16
N TRP A 398 4.14 -13.91 -14.02
CA TRP A 398 3.28 -14.97 -13.54
C TRP A 398 2.27 -15.45 -14.60
N GLY A 399 2.31 -16.75 -14.86
CA GLY A 399 1.37 -17.41 -15.77
C GLY A 399 1.71 -17.26 -17.25
N ASP A 400 2.75 -16.49 -17.61
CA ASP A 400 3.16 -16.27 -19.00
C ASP A 400 3.63 -17.57 -19.66
N ARG A 401 4.43 -18.41 -18.96
CA ARG A 401 4.84 -19.72 -19.49
C ARG A 401 3.65 -20.64 -19.78
N ALA A 402 2.67 -20.68 -18.88
CA ALA A 402 1.46 -21.49 -19.06
C ALA A 402 0.57 -20.95 -20.18
N ALA A 403 0.41 -19.64 -20.27
CA ALA A 403 -0.30 -18.95 -21.34
C ALA A 403 0.36 -19.21 -22.71
N ALA A 404 1.68 -19.09 -22.79
CA ALA A 404 2.46 -19.35 -24.00
C ALA A 404 2.37 -20.81 -24.45
N ILE A 405 2.45 -21.78 -23.53
CA ILE A 405 2.28 -23.21 -23.83
C ILE A 405 0.87 -23.49 -24.38
N ARG A 406 -0.18 -22.95 -23.73
CA ARG A 406 -1.57 -23.16 -24.15
C ARG A 406 -1.88 -22.45 -25.47
N MET A 407 -1.33 -21.26 -25.71
CA MET A 407 -1.41 -20.60 -27.01
C MET A 407 -0.72 -21.42 -28.11
N LYS A 408 0.48 -21.96 -27.85
CA LYS A 408 1.16 -22.88 -28.78
C LYS A 408 0.31 -24.12 -29.08
N GLN A 409 -0.33 -24.71 -28.06
CA GLN A 409 -1.24 -25.85 -28.22
C GLN A 409 -2.51 -25.50 -29.02
N ALA A 410 -3.12 -24.34 -28.76
CA ALA A 410 -4.28 -23.85 -29.50
C ALA A 410 -3.95 -23.58 -30.99
N MET A 411 -2.82 -22.94 -31.26
CA MET A 411 -2.34 -22.70 -32.63
C MET A 411 -1.97 -23.99 -33.37
N ALA A 412 -1.39 -24.97 -32.68
CA ALA A 412 -1.12 -26.29 -33.24
C ALA A 412 -2.42 -27.06 -33.55
N GLY A 413 -3.44 -26.94 -32.69
CA GLY A 413 -4.77 -27.51 -32.91
C GLY A 413 -5.52 -26.89 -34.11
N GLN A 414 -5.39 -25.58 -34.31
CA GLN A 414 -5.95 -24.88 -35.48
C GLN A 414 -5.22 -25.22 -36.79
N ARG A 415 -3.89 -25.36 -36.77
CA ARG A 415 -3.13 -25.87 -37.93
C ARG A 415 -3.62 -27.26 -38.35
N LYS A 416 -3.90 -28.16 -37.39
CA LYS A 416 -4.49 -29.48 -37.67
C LYS A 416 -5.93 -29.41 -38.23
N LYS A 417 -6.74 -28.41 -37.84
CA LYS A 417 -8.08 -28.20 -38.42
C LYS A 417 -8.03 -27.67 -39.86
N ASN A 418 -7.04 -26.85 -40.20
CA ASN A 418 -6.86 -26.30 -41.55
C ASN A 418 -6.13 -27.25 -42.52
N LEU A 419 -5.56 -28.35 -42.02
CA LEU A 419 -4.88 -29.39 -42.80
C LEU A 419 -5.76 -30.62 -43.09
N ARG A 420 -7.09 -30.55 -42.89
CA ARG A 420 -7.99 -31.60 -43.41
C ARG A 420 -8.03 -31.49 -44.94
N PRO A 421 -7.64 -32.54 -45.71
CA PRO A 421 -7.74 -32.48 -47.16
C PRO A 421 -9.21 -32.38 -47.57
N SER A 422 -9.52 -31.44 -48.48
CA SER A 422 -10.76 -31.50 -49.24
C SER A 422 -10.79 -32.83 -50.00
N ALA A 423 -11.80 -33.65 -49.73
CA ALA A 423 -12.00 -34.91 -50.44
C ALA A 423 -12.22 -34.62 -51.94
N ILE A 424 -11.20 -34.92 -52.75
CA ILE A 424 -11.33 -34.96 -54.21
C ILE A 424 -11.95 -36.31 -54.55
N HIS A 425 -13.15 -36.28 -55.13
CA HIS A 425 -13.77 -37.41 -55.80
C HIS A 425 -12.88 -37.87 -56.97
N ARG A 426 -12.44 -39.13 -56.97
CA ARG A 426 -12.12 -39.88 -58.20
C ARG A 426 -12.66 -41.29 -58.09
N GLY A 427 -13.38 -41.68 -59.13
CA GLY A 427 -14.05 -42.97 -59.28
C GLY A 427 -13.08 -44.12 -59.51
N ALA A 428 -13.60 -45.31 -59.23
CA ALA A 428 -12.97 -46.59 -59.41
C ALA A 428 -12.67 -46.90 -60.88
N GLY A 429 -11.54 -47.58 -61.09
CA GLY A 429 -11.17 -48.29 -62.30
C GLY A 429 -10.07 -49.27 -61.92
N ASP A 430 -10.39 -50.55 -62.05
CA ASP A 430 -9.58 -51.73 -61.73
C ASP A 430 -8.30 -51.79 -62.58
N GLU A 431 -7.24 -52.41 -62.04
CA GLU A 431 -6.59 -53.60 -62.61
C GLU A 431 -5.24 -53.94 -61.94
N GLU A 432 -5.09 -55.25 -61.78
CA GLU A 432 -4.01 -56.20 -61.46
C GLU A 432 -2.51 -55.85 -61.47
N GLU A 433 -1.84 -56.60 -60.58
CA GLU A 433 -0.57 -57.34 -60.71
C GLU A 433 0.84 -56.70 -60.54
N SER A 434 1.55 -57.34 -59.60
CA SER A 434 2.95 -57.82 -59.67
C SER A 434 4.08 -56.95 -59.08
N GLY A 435 4.96 -57.63 -58.34
CA GLY A 435 6.42 -57.41 -58.46
C GLY A 435 7.18 -56.87 -57.26
N MET A 436 7.84 -57.79 -56.53
CA MET A 436 9.22 -57.71 -56.02
C MET A 436 9.67 -56.59 -55.05
N GLU A 437 10.02 -57.02 -53.84
CA GLU A 437 11.19 -56.60 -53.04
C GLU A 437 12.52 -57.04 -53.73
N PRO A 438 13.76 -56.71 -53.25
CA PRO A 438 14.19 -55.75 -52.22
C PRO A 438 15.52 -54.99 -52.55
N ALA A 439 16.02 -54.21 -51.58
CA ALA A 439 17.41 -54.24 -51.08
C ALA A 439 18.39 -53.06 -51.33
N LEU A 440 19.16 -52.84 -50.25
CA LEU A 440 20.57 -52.41 -50.13
C LEU A 440 20.92 -50.92 -49.90
N ARG A 441 21.47 -50.71 -48.69
CA ARG A 441 22.31 -49.58 -48.19
C ARG A 441 23.69 -49.55 -48.93
N PRO A 442 24.75 -48.78 -48.55
CA PRO A 442 24.94 -47.78 -47.47
C PRO A 442 25.90 -46.56 -47.75
N ARG A 443 26.07 -45.68 -46.73
CA ARG A 443 27.24 -44.79 -46.39
C ARG A 443 27.50 -43.59 -47.35
N THR A 444 27.97 -42.40 -46.95
CA THR A 444 28.60 -41.83 -45.72
C THR A 444 28.72 -40.30 -45.90
N ASP A 445 28.87 -39.57 -44.77
CA ASP A 445 29.62 -38.31 -44.58
C ASP A 445 29.07 -37.01 -45.25
N GLU A 446 29.08 -35.81 -44.67
CA GLU A 446 29.72 -35.20 -43.49
C GLU A 446 29.03 -33.82 -43.22
N PHE A 447 29.05 -33.39 -41.95
CA PHE A 447 29.10 -32.01 -41.41
C PHE A 447 28.42 -30.82 -42.11
N LEU A 448 27.48 -30.19 -41.38
CA LEU A 448 27.57 -28.76 -41.00
C LEU A 448 26.48 -28.44 -39.96
N GLU A 449 26.89 -28.26 -38.70
CA GLU A 449 26.12 -27.52 -37.69
C GLU A 449 25.99 -26.06 -38.12
N HIS A 450 24.82 -25.43 -37.94
CA HIS A 450 24.74 -24.11 -37.33
C HIS A 450 23.33 -23.71 -36.87
N ARG A 451 23.23 -23.45 -35.56
CA ARG A 451 22.68 -22.23 -34.94
C ARG A 451 21.52 -21.54 -35.70
N GLY A 452 20.29 -21.83 -35.29
CA GLY A 452 19.12 -21.07 -35.78
C GLY A 452 17.82 -21.26 -35.01
N ALA A 453 17.78 -22.07 -33.95
CA ALA A 453 16.52 -22.39 -33.26
C ALA A 453 16.18 -21.44 -32.10
N ASP A 454 17.17 -20.83 -31.45
CA ASP A 454 16.95 -20.02 -30.23
C ASP A 454 16.52 -18.58 -30.52
N ASP A 455 17.07 -17.94 -31.54
CA ASP A 455 16.77 -16.52 -31.84
C ASP A 455 15.34 -16.30 -32.34
N SER A 456 14.72 -17.30 -32.98
CA SER A 456 13.35 -17.17 -33.49
C SER A 456 12.30 -17.18 -32.36
N ALA A 457 12.58 -17.87 -31.25
CA ALA A 457 11.68 -17.90 -30.09
C ALA A 457 11.70 -16.56 -29.35
N VAL A 458 12.88 -15.94 -29.21
CA VAL A 458 13.06 -14.63 -28.56
C VAL A 458 12.37 -13.52 -29.37
N LEU A 459 12.55 -13.51 -30.69
CA LEU A 459 11.87 -12.56 -31.60
C LEU A 459 10.35 -12.75 -31.66
N HIS A 460 9.85 -13.98 -31.51
CA HIS A 460 8.41 -14.26 -31.50
C HIS A 460 7.74 -13.80 -30.18
N VAL A 461 8.44 -13.94 -29.05
CA VAL A 461 8.00 -13.40 -27.74
C VAL A 461 8.01 -11.87 -27.75
N GLN A 462 9.01 -11.24 -28.37
CA GLN A 462 9.03 -9.78 -28.55
C GLN A 462 7.86 -9.27 -29.42
N ARG A 463 7.46 -10.04 -30.45
CA ARG A 463 6.32 -9.70 -31.32
C ARG A 463 4.96 -9.85 -30.61
N LEU A 464 4.84 -10.83 -29.71
CA LEU A 464 3.68 -10.97 -28.81
C LEU A 464 3.65 -9.88 -27.72
N ARG A 465 4.81 -9.38 -27.28
CA ARG A 465 4.92 -8.22 -26.37
C ARG A 465 4.47 -6.90 -27.01
N LEU A 466 4.62 -6.72 -28.32
CA LEU A 466 4.05 -5.56 -29.03
C LEU A 466 2.51 -5.59 -29.08
N LEU A 467 1.90 -6.79 -29.06
CA LEU A 467 0.46 -6.96 -28.88
C LEU A 467 0.01 -6.76 -27.41
N SER A 468 0.94 -6.65 -26.46
CA SER A 468 0.62 -6.43 -25.03
C SER A 468 0.07 -5.04 -24.73
N LEU A 469 0.34 -4.06 -25.61
CA LEU A 469 -0.21 -2.70 -25.52
C LEU A 469 -1.71 -2.64 -25.84
N GLU A 470 -2.27 -3.65 -26.51
CA GLU A 470 -3.68 -3.65 -26.95
C GLU A 470 -4.57 -4.65 -26.18
N ASN A 471 -4.02 -5.44 -25.24
CA ASN A 471 -4.80 -6.52 -24.64
C ASN A 471 -4.42 -6.86 -23.18
N ASP A 472 -4.85 -6.02 -22.24
CA ASP A 472 -4.79 -6.24 -20.78
C ASP A 472 -5.28 -7.63 -20.34
N SER A 473 -6.17 -8.25 -21.12
CA SER A 473 -6.76 -9.57 -20.83
C SER A 473 -5.80 -10.76 -20.99
N LEU A 474 -4.65 -10.57 -21.64
CA LEU A 474 -3.68 -11.64 -21.91
C LEU A 474 -2.58 -11.76 -20.85
N PHE A 475 -2.30 -10.69 -20.09
CA PHE A 475 -1.21 -10.66 -19.10
C PHE A 475 -1.64 -9.92 -17.81
N PRO A 476 -2.51 -10.52 -16.98
CA PRO A 476 -3.08 -9.86 -15.81
C PRO A 476 -2.05 -9.44 -14.74
N PHE A 477 -0.82 -9.98 -14.80
CA PHE A 477 0.27 -9.70 -13.85
C PHE A 477 1.55 -9.20 -14.53
N GLY A 478 1.43 -8.60 -15.71
CA GLY A 478 2.56 -8.09 -16.49
C GLY A 478 3.24 -6.87 -15.83
N ALA A 479 4.46 -6.57 -16.29
CA ALA A 479 5.25 -5.42 -15.82
C ALA A 479 4.52 -4.06 -15.91
N HIS A 480 3.63 -3.90 -16.89
CA HIS A 480 2.84 -2.69 -17.10
C HIS A 480 1.88 -2.38 -15.93
N LYS A 481 1.49 -3.40 -15.13
CA LYS A 481 0.63 -3.23 -13.95
C LYS A 481 1.33 -2.47 -12.82
N ALA A 482 2.65 -2.61 -12.69
CA ALA A 482 3.40 -1.83 -11.71
C ALA A 482 3.53 -0.33 -12.06
N VAL A 483 3.02 0.10 -13.22
CA VAL A 483 3.14 1.48 -13.72
C VAL A 483 1.82 2.06 -14.25
N ASP A 484 0.68 1.44 -14.00
CA ASP A 484 -0.63 1.95 -14.46
C ASP A 484 -1.28 2.95 -13.49
N GLY A 485 -0.85 2.93 -12.23
CA GLY A 485 -1.35 3.79 -11.15
C GLY A 485 -2.56 3.21 -10.42
N ASP A 486 -2.79 1.90 -10.52
CA ASP A 486 -3.82 1.17 -9.78
C ASP A 486 -3.20 0.18 -8.79
N LEU A 487 -3.34 0.45 -7.49
CA LEU A 487 -2.80 -0.40 -6.41
C LEU A 487 -3.54 -1.74 -6.23
N GLU A 488 -4.66 -1.95 -6.94
CA GLU A 488 -5.35 -3.23 -6.97
C GLU A 488 -4.78 -4.18 -8.03
N THR A 489 -3.96 -3.67 -8.96
CA THR A 489 -3.21 -4.48 -9.92
C THR A 489 -1.73 -4.53 -9.54
N TYR A 490 -1.00 -5.51 -10.07
CA TYR A 490 0.41 -5.68 -9.75
C TYR A 490 1.14 -6.52 -10.78
N TRP A 491 2.44 -6.24 -10.94
CA TRP A 491 3.36 -7.20 -11.54
C TRP A 491 3.59 -8.35 -10.55
N ALA A 492 3.67 -9.59 -11.06
CA ALA A 492 4.11 -10.74 -10.29
C ALA A 492 5.19 -11.53 -11.06
N ALA A 493 6.27 -11.90 -10.38
CA ALA A 493 7.24 -12.86 -10.90
C ALA A 493 6.68 -14.28 -10.94
N ASP A 494 7.29 -15.14 -11.76
CA ASP A 494 6.91 -16.55 -11.92
C ASP A 494 7.03 -17.36 -10.62
N ALA A 495 6.30 -18.47 -10.55
CA ALA A 495 6.31 -19.37 -9.40
C ALA A 495 7.74 -19.87 -9.07
N GLY A 496 8.14 -19.78 -7.81
CA GLY A 496 9.45 -20.23 -7.32
C GLY A 496 10.60 -19.25 -7.54
N GLU A 497 10.41 -18.15 -8.28
CA GLU A 497 11.43 -17.12 -8.47
C GLU A 497 11.38 -16.11 -7.31
N THR A 498 12.30 -16.21 -6.35
CA THR A 498 12.38 -15.28 -5.19
C THR A 498 13.14 -13.98 -5.51
N ALA A 499 13.63 -13.83 -6.74
CA ALA A 499 14.33 -12.66 -7.25
C ALA A 499 13.74 -12.27 -8.61
N GLY A 500 13.92 -11.03 -9.04
CA GLY A 500 13.38 -10.57 -10.31
C GLY A 500 13.76 -9.14 -10.64
N THR A 501 13.58 -8.75 -11.89
CA THR A 501 13.84 -7.37 -12.33
C THR A 501 12.62 -6.81 -13.02
N LEU A 502 12.28 -5.56 -12.70
CA LEU A 502 11.26 -4.75 -13.36
C LEU A 502 11.95 -3.50 -13.94
N GLU A 503 12.04 -3.41 -15.25
CA GLU A 503 12.64 -2.29 -15.99
C GLU A 503 11.56 -1.41 -16.62
N VAL A 504 11.73 -0.10 -16.53
CA VAL A 504 10.86 0.92 -17.14
C VAL A 504 11.69 1.76 -18.12
N ASP A 505 11.20 1.89 -19.35
CA ASP A 505 11.74 2.79 -20.36
C ASP A 505 11.06 4.16 -20.25
N LEU A 506 11.82 5.19 -19.86
CA LEU A 506 11.30 6.54 -19.66
C LEU A 506 11.04 7.27 -20.98
N GLN A 507 11.46 6.69 -22.12
CA GLN A 507 11.35 7.19 -23.50
C GLN A 507 12.12 8.49 -23.80
N SER A 508 12.41 9.28 -22.77
CA SER A 508 13.21 10.51 -22.85
C SER A 508 14.00 10.72 -21.56
N PRO A 509 15.15 11.42 -21.59
CA PRO A 509 15.87 11.83 -20.40
C PRO A 509 14.93 12.50 -19.39
N THR A 510 14.86 11.94 -18.19
CA THR A 510 13.91 12.33 -17.14
C THR A 510 14.64 12.57 -15.83
N GLN A 511 14.31 13.68 -15.16
CA GLN A 511 14.88 14.07 -13.88
C GLN A 511 14.01 13.62 -12.69
N PHE A 512 14.64 12.97 -11.70
CA PHE A 512 13.96 12.50 -10.48
C PHE A 512 14.95 12.35 -9.32
N ASN A 513 14.43 12.27 -8.10
CA ASN A 513 15.22 11.99 -6.88
C ASN A 513 14.39 11.33 -5.77
N VAL A 514 13.18 10.87 -6.08
CA VAL A 514 12.37 10.07 -5.17
C VAL A 514 11.86 8.87 -5.95
N VAL A 515 12.13 7.67 -5.43
CA VAL A 515 11.63 6.41 -5.96
C VAL A 515 10.55 5.90 -5.03
N ARG A 516 9.38 5.58 -5.57
CA ARG A 516 8.24 5.02 -4.82
C ARG A 516 8.05 3.55 -5.23
N ILE A 517 7.97 2.67 -4.24
CA ILE A 517 7.77 1.24 -4.46
C ILE A 517 6.69 0.74 -3.50
N GLN A 518 5.73 -0.04 -4.01
CA GLN A 518 4.61 -0.56 -3.22
C GLN A 518 4.35 -2.04 -3.55
N GLU A 519 4.24 -2.89 -2.53
CA GLU A 519 3.74 -4.26 -2.65
C GLU A 519 2.21 -4.28 -2.48
N PRO A 520 1.49 -5.19 -3.15
CA PRO A 520 0.07 -5.44 -2.86
C PRO A 520 -0.03 -6.24 -1.54
N ILE A 521 0.08 -5.55 -0.41
CA ILE A 521 0.19 -6.18 0.93
C ILE A 521 -1.00 -7.08 1.30
N GLN A 522 -2.15 -6.96 0.64
CA GLN A 522 -3.26 -7.93 0.74
C GLN A 522 -2.84 -9.35 0.30
N MET A 523 -1.73 -9.49 -0.43
CA MET A 523 -1.10 -10.73 -0.85
C MET A 523 0.10 -11.14 0.02
N GLY A 524 0.31 -10.44 1.14
CA GLY A 524 1.44 -10.60 2.07
C GLY A 524 2.67 -9.78 1.68
N GLN A 525 3.52 -9.47 2.66
CA GLN A 525 4.79 -8.75 2.47
C GLN A 525 5.90 -9.72 2.08
N ARG A 526 6.53 -9.53 0.91
CA ARG A 526 7.40 -10.51 0.26
C ARG A 526 8.83 -10.05 0.15
N VAL A 527 9.07 -8.81 -0.30
CA VAL A 527 10.42 -8.34 -0.63
C VAL A 527 11.26 -8.17 0.64
N ALA A 528 12.45 -8.75 0.62
CA ALA A 528 13.37 -8.76 1.74
C ALA A 528 14.73 -8.13 1.42
N GLN A 529 15.06 -7.99 0.12
CA GLN A 529 16.20 -7.23 -0.35
C GLN A 529 16.00 -6.78 -1.79
N TYR A 530 16.32 -5.52 -2.08
CA TYR A 530 16.24 -4.94 -3.42
C TYR A 530 17.32 -3.88 -3.67
N MET A 531 17.49 -3.53 -4.93
CA MET A 531 18.20 -2.32 -5.37
C MET A 531 17.47 -1.63 -6.51
N VAL A 532 17.63 -0.31 -6.61
CA VAL A 532 17.15 0.51 -7.72
C VAL A 532 18.34 0.93 -8.55
N GLN A 533 18.25 0.75 -9.86
CA GLN A 533 19.29 1.15 -10.78
C GLN A 533 18.73 2.01 -11.91
N ALA A 534 19.56 2.88 -12.49
CA ALA A 534 19.17 3.67 -13.65
C ALA A 534 20.26 3.74 -14.71
N TRP A 535 19.81 3.92 -15.95
CA TRP A 535 20.67 4.22 -17.09
C TRP A 535 20.81 5.74 -17.21
N VAL A 536 21.84 6.27 -16.54
CA VAL A 536 22.05 7.72 -16.39
C VAL A 536 22.57 8.35 -17.69
N VAL A 537 22.05 9.53 -18.03
CA VAL A 537 22.41 10.31 -19.23
C VAL A 537 22.80 11.76 -18.87
N GLY A 538 23.86 12.27 -19.49
CA GLY A 538 24.40 13.63 -19.26
C GLY A 538 25.91 13.63 -18.97
N ARG A 539 26.59 14.77 -19.13
CA ARG A 539 28.03 14.87 -18.84
C ARG A 539 28.29 14.65 -17.34
N PRO A 540 29.31 13.87 -16.96
CA PRO A 540 29.94 14.03 -15.66
C PRO A 540 30.43 15.48 -15.62
N ASP A 541 29.94 16.30 -14.70
CA ASP A 541 30.68 17.51 -14.37
C ASP A 541 32.00 17.03 -13.76
N GLU A 542 33.11 17.23 -14.49
CA GLU A 542 34.46 16.85 -14.11
C GLU A 542 34.92 17.56 -12.81
N SER A 543 34.09 18.45 -12.25
CA SER A 543 34.22 18.94 -10.89
C SER A 543 33.00 18.55 -10.03
N ARG A 544 33.11 17.41 -9.34
CA ARG A 544 32.27 16.98 -8.18
C ARG A 544 31.03 16.10 -8.45
N SER A 545 31.15 15.00 -9.18
CA SER A 545 30.41 13.81 -8.75
C SER A 545 31.18 13.16 -7.61
N ALA A 546 30.76 13.42 -6.37
CA ALA A 546 31.31 12.73 -5.20
C ALA A 546 31.01 11.21 -5.19
N ASN A 547 30.25 10.71 -6.19
CA ASN A 547 29.55 9.42 -6.13
C ASN A 547 29.85 8.49 -7.33
N GLY A 548 30.88 8.77 -8.17
CA GLY A 548 31.34 7.80 -9.18
C GLY A 548 30.37 7.44 -10.31
N VAL A 549 29.30 8.22 -10.51
CA VAL A 549 28.28 7.96 -11.54
C VAL A 549 28.85 8.11 -12.96
N VAL A 550 28.83 7.02 -13.74
CA VAL A 550 29.27 6.99 -15.15
C VAL A 550 28.06 6.91 -16.08
N ALA A 551 27.96 7.88 -17.01
CA ALA A 551 26.90 7.90 -18.01
C ALA A 551 27.02 6.73 -19.00
N GLY A 552 25.88 6.19 -19.45
CA GLY A 552 25.86 5.08 -20.41
C GLY A 552 26.10 3.69 -19.82
N GLN A 553 25.94 3.52 -18.51
CA GLN A 553 25.89 2.23 -17.83
C GLN A 553 24.79 2.21 -16.77
N TRP A 554 24.39 1.00 -16.33
CA TRP A 554 23.51 0.84 -15.18
C TRP A 554 24.24 1.25 -13.90
N GLN A 555 23.64 2.20 -13.17
CA GLN A 555 24.16 2.71 -11.91
C GLN A 555 23.18 2.40 -10.80
N THR A 556 23.67 1.87 -9.68
CA THR A 556 22.85 1.69 -8.47
C THR A 556 22.59 3.04 -7.82
N LEU A 557 21.31 3.38 -7.67
CA LEU A 557 20.85 4.63 -7.07
C LEU A 557 20.54 4.48 -5.57
N SER A 558 19.91 3.35 -5.20
CA SER A 558 19.57 2.99 -3.84
C SER A 558 19.51 1.48 -3.67
N SER A 559 19.58 1.03 -2.42
CA SER A 559 19.35 -0.36 -2.01
C SER A 559 18.62 -0.39 -0.69
N GLY A 560 17.86 -1.45 -0.44
CA GLY A 560 17.11 -1.62 0.79
C GLY A 560 16.72 -3.06 1.04
N THR A 561 16.05 -3.30 2.18
CA THR A 561 15.56 -4.60 2.60
C THR A 561 14.08 -4.76 2.25
N THR A 562 13.19 -4.27 3.10
CA THR A 562 11.73 -4.40 2.98
C THR A 562 11.09 -3.27 2.18
N ILE A 563 9.99 -3.56 1.48
CA ILE A 563 9.15 -2.56 0.81
C ILE A 563 7.82 -2.39 1.56
N GLY A 564 7.01 -3.45 1.65
CA GLY A 564 5.68 -3.42 2.27
C GLY A 564 4.68 -2.52 1.55
N HIS A 565 3.81 -1.84 2.32
CA HIS A 565 2.76 -0.98 1.80
C HIS A 565 3.33 0.16 0.94
N LYS A 566 4.41 0.80 1.44
CA LYS A 566 5.08 1.88 0.74
C LYS A 566 6.52 2.05 1.21
N LYS A 567 7.41 2.13 0.23
CA LYS A 567 8.81 2.52 0.37
C LYS A 567 9.08 3.77 -0.48
N LEU A 568 9.74 4.76 0.11
CA LEU A 568 10.18 5.97 -0.56
C LEU A 568 11.69 6.12 -0.43
N ASP A 569 12.43 5.75 -1.47
CA ASP A 569 13.87 5.99 -1.50
C ASP A 569 14.13 7.40 -1.99
N ARG A 570 14.64 8.24 -1.09
CA ARG A 570 15.03 9.60 -1.40
C ARG A 570 16.50 9.65 -1.77
N LEU A 571 16.78 10.03 -3.01
CA LEU A 571 18.13 10.10 -3.56
C LEU A 571 18.81 11.42 -3.11
N PRO A 572 20.13 11.40 -2.89
CA PRO A 572 20.87 12.58 -2.43
C PRO A 572 20.91 13.69 -3.50
N ASP A 573 20.95 13.32 -4.78
CA ASP A 573 21.07 14.21 -5.91
C ASP A 573 19.97 13.93 -6.94
N VAL A 574 19.64 14.94 -7.77
CA VAL A 574 18.75 14.75 -8.92
C VAL A 574 19.45 13.90 -9.98
N VAL A 575 18.84 12.77 -10.30
CA VAL A 575 19.29 11.84 -11.34
C VAL A 575 18.59 12.19 -12.65
N ASN A 576 19.32 12.13 -13.76
CA ASN A 576 18.77 12.23 -15.11
C ASN A 576 18.99 10.91 -15.87
N ALA A 577 17.92 10.20 -16.21
CA ALA A 577 18.03 8.86 -16.80
C ALA A 577 17.03 8.64 -17.95
N THR A 578 17.32 7.68 -18.82
CA THR A 578 16.38 7.20 -19.86
C THR A 578 15.72 5.87 -19.51
N LYS A 579 16.31 5.12 -18.58
CA LYS A 579 15.75 3.86 -18.08
C LYS A 579 15.98 3.76 -16.57
N VAL A 580 15.07 3.07 -15.90
CA VAL A 580 15.19 2.72 -14.48
C VAL A 580 14.77 1.26 -14.31
N ARG A 581 15.36 0.55 -13.34
CA ARG A 581 14.93 -0.79 -12.98
C ARG A 581 14.95 -1.01 -11.47
N LEU A 582 13.95 -1.73 -10.99
CA LEU A 582 13.91 -2.33 -9.67
C LEU A 582 14.45 -3.77 -9.79
N VAL A 583 15.49 -4.08 -9.03
CA VAL A 583 16.07 -5.42 -8.95
C VAL A 583 15.76 -5.98 -7.58
N ILE A 584 14.84 -6.94 -7.51
CA ILE A 584 14.58 -7.72 -6.31
C ILE A 584 15.64 -8.80 -6.22
N ILE A 585 16.44 -8.74 -5.16
CA ILE A 585 17.55 -9.66 -4.90
C ILE A 585 17.04 -10.87 -4.13
N ARG A 586 16.14 -10.63 -3.16
CA ARG A 586 15.55 -11.66 -2.31
C ARG A 586 14.12 -11.30 -1.91
N GLY A 587 13.24 -12.29 -1.97
CA GLY A 587 11.91 -12.26 -1.39
C GLY A 587 11.59 -13.56 -0.65
N ARG A 588 10.66 -13.49 0.29
CA ARG A 588 10.09 -14.65 1.01
C ARG A 588 9.31 -15.59 0.08
N ALA A 589 8.84 -15.05 -1.03
CA ALA A 589 8.16 -15.75 -2.12
C ALA A 589 8.39 -14.98 -3.44
N ASN A 590 7.70 -15.37 -4.51
CA ASN A 590 7.76 -14.64 -5.76
C ASN A 590 7.37 -13.16 -5.57
N PRO A 591 8.21 -12.19 -5.99
CA PRO A 591 7.92 -10.77 -5.78
C PRO A 591 6.65 -10.30 -6.50
N LEU A 592 5.87 -9.47 -5.81
CA LEU A 592 4.72 -8.76 -6.36
C LEU A 592 4.90 -7.26 -6.14
N ILE A 593 4.74 -6.44 -7.18
CA ILE A 593 4.88 -4.99 -7.10
C ILE A 593 3.64 -4.34 -7.71
N ALA A 594 2.87 -3.64 -6.88
CA ALA A 594 1.71 -2.87 -7.28
C ALA A 594 2.10 -1.53 -7.89
N GLU A 595 3.22 -0.96 -7.44
CA GLU A 595 3.67 0.30 -8.01
C GLU A 595 5.19 0.46 -7.99
N PHE A 596 5.75 0.95 -9.10
CA PHE A 596 7.12 1.42 -9.23
C PHE A 596 7.11 2.81 -9.89
N GLY A 597 7.28 3.84 -9.08
CA GLY A 597 7.13 5.24 -9.49
C GLY A 597 8.38 6.08 -9.29
N LEU A 598 8.53 7.11 -10.11
CA LEU A 598 9.58 8.12 -10.00
C LEU A 598 8.97 9.51 -9.82
N HIS A 599 9.55 10.28 -8.90
CA HIS A 599 9.07 11.59 -8.50
C HIS A 599 10.24 12.57 -8.31
N LEU A 600 9.93 13.87 -8.35
CA LEU A 600 10.93 14.92 -8.23
C LEU A 600 10.57 15.87 -7.08
N ILE A 601 11.44 15.94 -6.08
CA ILE A 601 11.46 16.99 -5.08
C ILE A 601 12.54 18.03 -5.48
N ARG A 602 12.11 19.21 -5.92
CA ARG A 602 13.02 20.26 -6.43
C ARG A 602 13.84 20.88 -5.30
N HIS A 603 15.14 21.07 -5.54
CA HIS A 603 16.05 21.67 -4.56
C HIS A 603 15.70 23.13 -4.25
N GLY A 604 15.65 23.41 -2.95
CA GLY A 604 15.16 24.63 -2.31
C GLY A 604 14.82 24.37 -0.83
N HIS A 605 14.53 23.11 -0.50
CA HIS A 605 14.26 22.63 0.84
C HIS A 605 14.79 21.18 0.96
N PHE A 606 15.30 20.78 2.13
CA PHE A 606 15.62 19.40 2.50
C PHE A 606 16.93 18.82 1.90
N ARG A 607 18.04 18.84 2.67
CA ARG A 607 19.25 18.04 2.40
C ARG A 607 19.20 16.78 3.28
N VAL A 608 19.44 15.61 2.69
CA VAL A 608 19.73 14.38 3.45
C VAL A 608 20.96 14.62 4.33
N SER A 609 20.86 14.29 5.62
CA SER A 609 21.92 14.55 6.60
C SER A 609 23.24 13.88 6.18
N ARG A 610 24.37 14.41 6.66
CA ARG A 610 25.70 13.87 6.31
C ARG A 610 25.99 12.53 6.98
N ASP A 611 25.24 12.16 8.03
CA ASP A 611 25.53 11.00 8.86
C ASP A 611 24.92 9.71 8.29
N GLU A 612 23.77 9.77 7.62
CA GLU A 612 23.20 8.62 6.89
C GLU A 612 24.06 8.16 5.70
N ARG A 613 24.99 9.02 5.24
CA ARG A 613 25.91 8.71 4.12
C ARG A 613 27.03 7.75 4.50
N LYS A 614 27.45 7.74 5.77
CA LYS A 614 28.62 6.94 6.19
C LYS A 614 28.25 5.50 6.49
N THR A 615 27.13 5.27 7.17
CA THR A 615 26.70 3.93 7.58
C THR A 615 26.37 3.02 6.40
N THR A 616 25.72 3.55 5.36
CA THR A 616 25.31 2.74 4.20
C THR A 616 26.50 2.37 3.30
N ILE A 617 27.44 3.29 3.06
CA ILE A 617 28.58 3.04 2.14
C ILE A 617 29.69 2.23 2.84
N GLN A 618 29.88 2.40 4.15
CA GLN A 618 30.92 1.69 4.89
C GLN A 618 30.56 0.22 5.14
N ALA A 619 29.28 -0.10 5.38
CA ALA A 619 28.80 -1.48 5.49
C ALA A 619 28.85 -2.26 4.16
N MET A 620 28.91 -1.56 3.02
CA MET A 620 28.91 -2.17 1.68
C MET A 620 30.30 -2.44 1.11
N ASN A 621 31.37 -1.88 1.69
CA ASN A 621 32.74 -2.18 1.29
C ASN A 621 33.36 -3.35 2.08
N GLU A 622 32.63 -3.88 3.07
CA GLU A 622 33.06 -4.98 3.94
C GLU A 622 32.33 -6.31 3.65
N VAL A 623 31.45 -6.35 2.64
CA VAL A 623 30.76 -7.55 2.10
C VAL A 623 31.01 -7.62 0.60
#